data_AF-A0A1V2I967-F1
#
_entry.id   AF-A0A1V2I967-F1
#
_cell.length_a   1.000
_cell.length_b   1.000
_cell.length_c   1.000
_cell.angle_alpha   90.00
_cell.angle_beta   90.00
_cell.angle_gamma   90.00
#
_symmetry.space_group_name_H-M   'P 1'
#
loop_
_entity.id
_entity.type
_entity.pdbx_description
1 polymer ?
#
loop_
_entity_poly.entity_id
_entity_poly.type
_entity_poly.pdbx_seq_one_letter_code
_entity_poly.pdbx_strand_id
1 'polypeptide(L)'
;MLATVRVPAPAKADHVIVGALQRDRDPIGERTLYVNREPAGTVTVTAVTRLRGNRSRLDLAEPLTTDVATETELGRGLLSRRRLHDLRHASASIQLQEGIDLALVALVSKRLGHSSPAITGALYAHLLRPAGQHAAVAVANAVPRSVRVATPT
;
A
#
# COMPACT_ATOMS: atom_id res chain seq x y z
N MET A 1 -6.91 3.21 -6.23
CA MET A 1 -7.53 4.32 -5.47
C MET A 1 -7.49 5.54 -6.33
N LEU A 2 -8.56 6.32 -6.38
CA LEU A 2 -8.51 7.60 -7.08
C LEU A 2 -8.04 8.71 -6.12
N ALA A 3 -8.73 8.89 -4.99
CA ALA A 3 -8.38 9.83 -3.93
C ALA A 3 -9.17 9.56 -2.63
N THR A 4 -8.88 10.35 -1.59
CA THR A 4 -9.56 10.34 -0.29
C THR A 4 -10.28 11.65 -0.06
N VAL A 5 -11.50 11.63 0.48
CA VAL A 5 -12.23 12.82 0.92
C VAL A 5 -11.50 13.51 2.07
N ARG A 6 -11.33 14.83 1.96
CA ARG A 6 -10.58 15.66 2.92
C ARG A 6 -11.44 16.65 3.68
N VAL A 7 -12.64 16.93 3.17
CA VAL A 7 -13.62 17.79 3.81
C VAL A 7 -14.94 17.03 3.82
N PRO A 8 -15.65 16.95 4.96
CA PRO A 8 -16.93 16.28 5.01
C PRO A 8 -17.91 16.98 4.05
N ALA A 9 -18.73 16.20 3.37
CA ALA A 9 -19.76 16.69 2.46
C ALA A 9 -21.13 16.16 2.91
N PRO A 10 -22.11 17.03 3.17
CA PRO A 10 -23.44 16.57 3.58
C PRO A 10 -24.18 15.92 2.42
N ALA A 11 -25.24 15.18 2.73
CA ALA A 11 -26.23 14.74 1.77
C ALA A 11 -26.73 15.95 0.96
N LYS A 12 -27.04 15.71 -0.31
CA LYS A 12 -27.40 16.70 -1.33
C LYS A 12 -26.27 17.63 -1.78
N ALA A 13 -25.03 17.45 -1.32
CA ALA A 13 -23.90 18.16 -1.91
C ALA A 13 -23.67 17.69 -3.35
N ASP A 14 -23.42 18.64 -4.25
CA ASP A 14 -23.14 18.44 -5.68
C ASP A 14 -21.64 18.20 -5.96
N HIS A 15 -20.80 18.19 -4.93
CA HIS A 15 -19.36 18.03 -5.07
C HIS A 15 -18.74 17.40 -3.82
N VAL A 16 -17.53 16.86 -4.00
CA VAL A 16 -16.67 16.40 -2.91
C VAL A 16 -15.27 16.98 -3.02
N ILE A 17 -14.66 17.30 -1.88
CA ILE A 17 -13.26 17.76 -1.84
C ILE A 17 -12.38 16.59 -1.45
N VAL A 18 -11.50 16.20 -2.36
CA VAL A 18 -10.55 15.11 -2.19
C VAL A 18 -9.12 15.61 -2.09
N GLY A 19 -8.22 14.75 -1.64
CA GLY A 19 -6.79 15.02 -1.59
C GLY A 19 -6.11 14.86 -2.97
N ALA A 20 -4.84 14.45 -2.95
CA ALA A 20 -4.09 14.15 -4.16
C ALA A 20 -4.82 13.17 -5.06
N LEU A 21 -4.99 13.55 -6.33
CA LEU A 21 -5.38 12.63 -7.39
C LEU A 21 -4.15 11.92 -7.94
N GLN A 22 -4.30 10.63 -8.24
CA GLN A 22 -3.27 9.88 -8.94
C GLN A 22 -3.15 10.39 -10.39
N ARG A 23 -1.93 10.75 -10.83
CA ARG A 23 -1.70 11.39 -12.14
C ARG A 23 -2.06 10.52 -13.34
N ASP A 24 -1.99 9.21 -13.16
CA ASP A 24 -2.25 8.17 -14.16
C ASP A 24 -3.74 7.76 -14.22
N ARG A 25 -4.58 8.26 -13.31
CA ARG A 25 -5.98 7.88 -13.25
C ARG A 25 -6.87 9.06 -13.53
N ASP A 26 -7.59 8.97 -14.65
CA ASP A 26 -8.66 9.90 -14.93
C ASP A 26 -9.71 9.83 -13.80
N PRO A 27 -10.03 10.96 -13.15
CA PRO A 27 -11.05 11.05 -12.11
C PRO A 27 -12.50 11.14 -12.61
N ILE A 28 -12.73 11.30 -13.92
CA ILE A 28 -14.07 11.43 -14.51
C ILE A 28 -14.79 10.07 -14.71
N GLY A 29 -16.11 10.07 -14.48
CA GLY A 29 -17.00 8.91 -14.60
C GLY A 29 -17.40 8.31 -13.25
N GLU A 30 -17.98 7.12 -13.29
CA GLU A 30 -18.52 6.44 -12.09
C GLU A 30 -17.42 6.04 -11.11
N ARG A 31 -17.63 6.33 -9.83
CA ARG A 31 -16.73 6.04 -8.72
C ARG A 31 -17.48 5.40 -7.58
N THR A 32 -16.88 4.38 -6.99
CA THR A 32 -17.36 3.78 -5.75
C THR A 32 -16.81 4.56 -4.57
N LEU A 33 -17.69 4.91 -3.65
CA LEU A 33 -17.36 5.41 -2.32
C LEU A 33 -17.12 4.22 -1.40
N TYR A 34 -16.04 4.27 -0.61
CA TYR A 34 -15.79 3.29 0.45
C TYR A 34 -15.68 3.97 1.80
N VAL A 35 -16.51 3.53 2.74
CA VAL A 35 -16.47 3.93 4.14
C VAL A 35 -15.94 2.75 4.94
N ASN A 36 -14.90 2.98 5.75
CA ASN A 36 -14.27 1.91 6.53
C ASN A 36 -13.93 0.65 5.71
N ARG A 37 -13.50 0.86 4.45
CA ARG A 37 -13.15 -0.19 3.48
C ARG A 37 -14.33 -0.96 2.86
N GLU A 38 -15.57 -0.66 3.22
CA GLU A 38 -16.78 -1.24 2.63
C GLU A 38 -17.36 -0.34 1.54
N PRO A 39 -17.89 -0.89 0.43
CA PRO A 39 -18.58 -0.09 -0.58
C PRO A 39 -19.86 0.52 0.02
N ALA A 40 -19.97 1.84 -0.04
CA ALA A 40 -21.08 2.60 0.53
C ALA A 40 -22.03 3.19 -0.53
N GLY A 41 -21.64 3.15 -1.81
CA GLY A 41 -22.44 3.65 -2.92
C GLY A 41 -21.57 4.05 -4.11
N THR A 42 -22.20 4.45 -5.22
CA THR A 42 -21.53 5.00 -6.39
C THR A 42 -21.91 6.46 -6.61
N VAL A 43 -20.98 7.23 -7.18
CA VAL A 43 -21.16 8.61 -7.58
C VAL A 43 -20.53 8.82 -8.95
N THR A 44 -21.13 9.64 -9.79
CA THR A 44 -20.55 9.96 -11.11
C THR A 44 -19.85 11.31 -11.03
N VAL A 45 -18.53 11.32 -11.27
CA VAL A 45 -17.74 12.54 -11.30
C VAL A 45 -17.77 13.13 -12.71
N THR A 46 -18.17 14.39 -12.87
CA THR A 46 -18.32 15.06 -14.17
C THR A 46 -17.21 16.05 -14.46
N ALA A 47 -16.65 16.68 -13.44
CA ALA A 47 -15.57 17.63 -13.58
C ALA A 47 -14.61 17.61 -12.39
N VAL A 48 -13.39 18.10 -12.62
CA VAL A 48 -12.36 18.23 -11.59
C VAL A 48 -11.76 19.61 -11.61
N THR A 49 -11.84 20.30 -10.47
CA THR A 49 -11.22 21.59 -10.25
C THR A 49 -10.10 21.45 -9.23
N ARG A 50 -8.86 21.77 -9.62
CA ARG A 50 -7.72 21.76 -8.69
C ARG A 50 -7.83 22.93 -7.72
N LEU A 51 -7.75 22.66 -6.42
CA LEU A 51 -7.77 23.69 -5.38
C LEU A 51 -6.35 24.04 -4.94
N ARG A 52 -6.21 25.08 -4.12
CA ARG A 52 -4.91 25.41 -3.51
C ARG A 52 -4.41 24.25 -2.64
N GLY A 53 -3.12 23.94 -2.79
CA GLY A 53 -2.46 22.82 -2.09
C GLY A 53 -2.75 21.47 -2.74
N ASN A 54 -2.69 20.41 -1.94
CA ASN A 54 -2.84 19.03 -2.42
C ASN A 54 -4.32 18.56 -2.37
N ARG A 55 -5.22 19.39 -2.91
CA ARG A 55 -6.68 19.17 -2.89
C ARG A 55 -7.28 19.40 -4.26
N SER A 56 -8.34 18.66 -4.56
CA SER A 56 -9.15 18.80 -5.76
C SER A 56 -10.62 18.72 -5.39
N ARG A 57 -11.45 19.54 -6.03
CA ARG A 57 -12.91 19.44 -6.01
C ARG A 57 -13.34 18.54 -7.17
N LEU A 58 -14.18 17.57 -6.88
CA LEU A 58 -14.84 16.70 -7.86
C LEU A 58 -16.30 17.08 -7.90
N ASP A 59 -16.77 17.57 -9.04
CA ASP A 59 -18.19 17.85 -9.25
C ASP A 59 -18.92 16.57 -9.63
N LEU A 60 -20.12 16.39 -9.10
CA LEU A 60 -20.91 15.17 -9.24
C LEU A 60 -22.07 15.38 -10.22
N ALA A 61 -22.42 14.35 -10.99
CA ALA A 61 -23.57 14.39 -11.89
C ALA A 61 -24.88 14.48 -11.11
N GLU A 62 -24.92 13.80 -9.97
CA GLU A 62 -26.04 13.77 -9.05
C GLU A 62 -25.58 14.15 -7.64
N PRO A 63 -26.41 14.85 -6.86
CA PRO A 63 -26.09 15.16 -5.48
C PRO A 63 -25.90 13.89 -4.63
N LEU A 64 -25.03 13.97 -3.62
CA LEU A 64 -24.82 12.88 -2.67
C LEU A 64 -26.14 12.44 -2.03
N THR A 65 -26.38 11.13 -1.99
CA THR A 65 -27.58 10.59 -1.33
C THR A 65 -27.45 10.58 0.20
N THR A 66 -26.22 10.53 0.70
CA THR A 66 -25.89 10.41 2.13
C THR A 66 -24.71 11.31 2.50
N ASP A 67 -24.55 11.57 3.80
CA ASP A 67 -23.39 12.29 4.31
C ASP A 67 -22.10 11.50 4.05
N VAL A 68 -21.09 12.17 3.52
CA VAL A 68 -19.77 11.61 3.25
C VAL A 68 -18.77 12.22 4.21
N ALA A 69 -18.26 11.40 5.13
CA ALA A 69 -17.26 11.81 6.10
C ALA A 69 -15.86 11.93 5.46
N THR A 70 -14.98 12.66 6.15
CA THR A 70 -13.53 12.63 5.87
C THR A 70 -13.01 11.19 5.87
N GLU A 71 -11.94 10.95 5.12
CA GLU A 71 -11.33 9.63 4.93
C GLU A 71 -12.07 8.63 4.04
N THR A 72 -13.31 8.93 3.65
CA THR A 72 -14.02 8.15 2.64
C THR A 72 -13.16 8.04 1.38
N GLU A 73 -12.98 6.84 0.86
CA GLU A 73 -12.15 6.58 -0.31
C GLU A 73 -13.00 6.60 -1.57
N LEU A 74 -12.46 7.17 -2.65
CA LEU A 74 -13.03 7.05 -3.99
C LEU A 74 -12.17 6.09 -4.82
N GLY A 75 -12.82 5.14 -5.48
CA GLY A 75 -12.18 4.16 -6.37
C GLY A 75 -13.01 3.82 -7.60
N ARG A 76 -12.45 3.00 -8.49
CA ARG A 76 -13.08 2.50 -9.73
C ARG A 76 -13.34 0.97 -9.67
N GLY A 77 -13.25 0.33 -8.50
CA GLY A 77 -13.13 -1.13 -8.41
C GLY A 77 -14.09 -1.78 -7.41
N LEU A 78 -13.88 -3.06 -7.10
CA LEU A 78 -14.67 -3.76 -6.08
C LEU A 78 -14.11 -3.58 -4.66
N LEU A 79 -12.83 -3.22 -4.54
CA LEU A 79 -12.12 -3.14 -3.26
C LEU A 79 -11.48 -1.76 -3.05
N SER A 80 -11.58 -1.28 -1.81
CA SER A 80 -10.87 -0.09 -1.34
C SER A 80 -9.34 -0.28 -1.41
N ARG A 81 -8.58 0.82 -1.41
CA ARG A 81 -7.12 0.72 -1.46
C ARG A 81 -6.57 0.09 -0.20
N ARG A 82 -7.15 0.45 0.96
CA ARG A 82 -6.80 -0.14 2.24
C ARG A 82 -6.96 -1.65 2.19
N ARG A 83 -8.09 -2.17 1.68
CA ARG A 83 -8.28 -3.63 1.49
C ARG A 83 -7.23 -4.26 0.56
N LEU A 84 -6.93 -3.64 -0.58
CA LEU A 84 -5.88 -4.14 -1.47
C LEU A 84 -4.50 -4.14 -0.80
N HIS A 85 -4.23 -3.15 0.04
CA HIS A 85 -2.99 -3.06 0.80
C HIS A 85 -2.92 -4.12 1.91
N ASP A 86 -4.03 -4.39 2.60
CA ASP A 86 -4.15 -5.47 3.58
C ASP A 86 -3.90 -6.83 2.92
N LEU A 87 -4.50 -7.09 1.76
CA LEU A 87 -4.27 -8.31 0.97
C LEU A 87 -2.81 -8.44 0.54
N ARG A 88 -2.18 -7.33 0.12
CA ARG A 88 -0.76 -7.32 -0.23
C ARG A 88 0.12 -7.62 0.98
N HIS A 89 -0.23 -7.11 2.17
CA HIS A 89 0.48 -7.44 3.40
C HIS A 89 0.30 -8.90 3.80
N ALA A 90 -0.93 -9.41 3.78
CA ALA A 90 -1.21 -10.81 4.08
C ALA A 90 -0.44 -11.75 3.13
N SER A 91 -0.42 -11.43 1.82
CA SER A 91 0.36 -12.18 0.84
C SER A 91 1.86 -12.17 1.15
N ALA A 92 2.42 -11.03 1.55
CA ALA A 92 3.83 -10.94 1.96
C ALA A 92 4.11 -11.75 3.23
N SER A 93 3.22 -11.70 4.23
CA SER A 93 3.36 -12.48 5.46
C SER A 93 3.35 -13.99 5.18
N ILE A 94 2.46 -14.47 4.30
CA ILE A 94 2.41 -15.88 3.89
C ILE A 94 3.71 -16.28 3.18
N GLN A 95 4.18 -15.49 2.21
CA GLN A 95 5.42 -15.78 1.48
C GLN A 95 6.64 -15.88 2.41
N LEU A 96 6.69 -15.02 3.44
CA LEU A 96 7.75 -15.05 4.45
C LEU A 96 7.65 -16.27 5.37
N GLN A 97 6.44 -16.67 5.77
CA GLN A 97 6.23 -17.86 6.60
C GLN A 97 6.65 -19.14 5.87
N GLU A 98 6.41 -19.22 4.55
CA GLU A 98 6.82 -20.35 3.70
C GLU A 98 8.32 -20.34 3.33
N GLY A 99 9.12 -19.45 3.93
CA GLY A 99 10.57 -19.44 3.76
C GLY A 99 11.06 -18.94 2.38
N ILE A 100 10.23 -18.23 1.63
CA ILE A 100 10.64 -17.60 0.38
C ILE A 100 11.65 -16.49 0.72
N ASP A 101 12.90 -16.73 0.31
CA ASP A 101 14.07 -15.92 0.66
C ASP A 101 13.82 -14.41 0.49
N LEU A 102 14.21 -13.61 1.49
CA LEU A 102 13.91 -12.17 1.58
C LEU A 102 14.40 -11.38 0.35
N ALA A 103 15.44 -11.87 -0.33
CA ALA A 103 15.93 -11.32 -1.60
C ALA A 103 14.88 -11.41 -2.72
N LEU A 104 14.10 -12.48 -2.75
CA LEU A 104 13.01 -12.72 -3.70
C LEU A 104 11.77 -11.89 -3.33
N VAL A 105 11.46 -11.72 -2.04
CA VAL A 105 10.36 -10.85 -1.56
C VAL A 105 10.66 -9.36 -1.82
N ALA A 106 11.91 -8.92 -1.74
CA ALA A 106 12.33 -7.59 -2.17
C ALA A 106 12.21 -7.42 -3.70
N LEU A 107 12.54 -8.46 -4.48
CA LEU A 107 12.35 -8.49 -5.93
C LEU A 107 10.86 -8.48 -6.31
N VAL A 108 10.02 -9.20 -5.57
CA VAL A 108 8.55 -9.22 -5.70
C VAL A 108 7.96 -7.88 -5.26
N SER A 109 8.49 -7.24 -4.22
CA SER A 109 8.10 -5.86 -3.84
C SER A 109 8.40 -4.85 -4.95
N LYS A 110 9.52 -5.02 -5.68
CA LYS A 110 9.84 -4.29 -6.92
C LYS A 110 8.87 -4.61 -8.06
N ARG A 111 8.51 -5.88 -8.28
CA ARG A 111 7.54 -6.30 -9.31
C ARG A 111 6.10 -5.85 -9.01
N LEU A 112 5.72 -5.79 -7.73
CA LEU A 112 4.41 -5.32 -7.27
C LEU A 112 4.32 -3.79 -7.19
N GLY A 113 5.38 -3.05 -7.51
CA GLY A 113 5.33 -1.63 -7.86
C GLY A 113 4.95 -0.63 -6.75
N HIS A 114 5.68 -0.58 -5.62
CA HIS A 114 5.64 0.61 -4.74
C HIS A 114 6.97 0.92 -4.00
N SER A 115 7.11 2.20 -3.64
CA SER A 115 8.32 3.05 -3.74
C SER A 115 9.29 3.07 -2.56
N SER A 116 9.30 2.10 -1.64
CA SER A 116 10.32 2.08 -0.59
C SER A 116 10.55 0.69 0.01
N PRO A 117 11.73 0.09 -0.21
CA PRO A 117 12.19 -1.12 0.50
C PRO A 117 12.36 -0.91 2.01
N ALA A 118 12.43 0.35 2.48
CA ALA A 118 12.77 0.69 3.87
C ALA A 118 11.66 0.36 4.88
N ILE A 119 10.39 0.40 4.46
CA ILE A 119 9.25 0.07 5.33
C ILE A 119 9.22 -1.44 5.62
N THR A 120 9.51 -2.25 4.60
CA THR A 120 9.54 -3.72 4.71
C THR A 120 10.65 -4.19 5.65
N GLY A 121 11.82 -3.56 5.63
CA GLY A 121 12.91 -3.89 6.54
C GLY A 121 12.59 -3.58 8.00
N ALA A 122 11.97 -2.42 8.28
CA ALA A 122 11.66 -1.99 9.64
C ALA A 122 10.50 -2.79 10.28
N LEU A 123 9.46 -3.12 9.51
CA LEU A 123 8.28 -3.82 10.04
C LEU A 123 8.56 -5.30 10.37
N TYR A 124 9.48 -5.95 9.64
CA TYR A 124 9.76 -7.37 9.79
C TYR A 124 11.12 -7.69 10.44
N ALA A 125 11.88 -6.68 10.89
CA ALA A 125 13.16 -6.86 11.58
C ALA A 125 13.10 -7.86 12.76
N HIS A 126 11.95 -7.96 13.43
CA HIS A 126 11.74 -8.89 14.55
C HIS A 126 11.64 -10.36 14.12
N LEU A 127 11.26 -10.65 12.87
CA LEU A 127 11.21 -11.99 12.28
C LEU A 127 12.57 -12.43 11.70
N LEU A 128 13.57 -11.54 11.66
CA LEU A 128 14.91 -11.83 11.15
C LEU A 128 15.82 -12.58 12.14
N ARG A 129 15.39 -12.86 13.39
CA ARG A 129 16.25 -13.55 14.37
C ARG A 129 16.74 -14.93 13.88
N PRO A 130 15.91 -15.80 13.27
CA PRO A 130 16.38 -17.08 12.73
C PRO A 130 17.23 -16.91 11.46
N ALA A 131 16.92 -15.92 10.62
CA ALA A 131 17.67 -15.64 9.40
C ALA A 131 19.09 -15.12 9.69
N GLY A 132 19.26 -14.31 10.75
CA GLY A 132 20.56 -13.87 11.24
C GLY A 132 21.42 -15.04 11.74
N GLN A 133 20.80 -16.02 12.42
CA GLN A 133 21.48 -17.23 12.85
C GLN A 133 21.98 -18.05 11.66
N HIS A 134 21.15 -18.27 10.65
CA HIS A 134 21.54 -18.99 9.43
C HIS A 134 22.63 -18.26 8.64
N ALA A 135 22.55 -16.93 8.52
CA ALA A 135 23.58 -16.13 7.88
C ALA A 135 24.91 -16.19 8.64
N ALA A 136 24.88 -16.10 9.97
CA ALA A 136 26.08 -16.22 10.81
C ALA A 136 26.74 -17.60 10.69
N VAL A 137 25.93 -18.68 10.64
CA VAL A 137 26.43 -20.05 10.44
C VAL A 137 27.02 -20.22 9.04
N ALA A 138 26.36 -19.70 8.00
CA ALA A 138 26.87 -19.77 6.63
C ALA A 138 28.19 -19.01 6.47
N VAL A 139 28.31 -17.82 7.07
CA VAL A 139 29.57 -17.05 7.08
C VAL A 139 30.65 -17.79 7.88
N ALA A 140 30.33 -18.32 9.05
CA ALA A 140 31.27 -19.08 9.88
C ALA A 140 31.80 -20.34 9.16
N ASN A 141 30.99 -20.97 8.31
CA ASN A 141 31.38 -22.13 7.51
C ASN A 141 32.17 -21.74 6.24
N ALA A 142 31.95 -20.54 5.70
CA ALA A 142 32.64 -20.04 4.52
C ALA A 142 34.04 -19.46 4.83
N VAL A 143 34.34 -19.14 6.10
CA VAL A 143 35.67 -18.68 6.52
C VAL A 143 36.59 -19.89 6.73
N PRO A 144 37.66 -20.07 5.92
CA PRO A 144 38.60 -21.16 6.11
C PRO A 144 39.29 -21.02 7.47
N ARG A 145 39.15 -22.02 8.34
CA ARG A 145 39.95 -22.06 9.57
C ARG A 145 41.38 -22.39 9.21
N SER A 146 42.31 -21.47 9.49
CA SER A 146 43.73 -21.77 9.41
C SER A 146 44.06 -22.81 10.47
N VAL A 147 44.13 -24.08 10.07
CA VAL A 147 44.73 -25.12 10.88
C VAL A 147 46.22 -24.81 10.91
N ARG A 148 46.73 -24.33 12.05
CA ARG A 148 48.17 -24.35 12.29
C ARG A 148 48.59 -25.82 12.32
N VAL A 149 49.17 -26.28 11.22
CA VAL A 149 49.84 -27.58 11.17
C VAL A 149 51.00 -27.49 12.16
N ALA A 150 50.94 -28.30 13.22
CA ALA A 150 52.07 -28.43 14.13
C ALA A 150 53.25 -29.03 13.37
N THR A 151 54.38 -28.32 13.35
CA THR A 151 55.62 -28.75 12.72
C THR A 151 56.12 -30.01 13.43
N PRO A 152 56.29 -31.15 12.74
CA PRO A 152 56.91 -32.32 13.35
C PRO A 152 58.41 -32.05 13.54
N THR A 153 58.87 -32.27 14.77
CA THR A 153 60.29 -32.29 15.20
C THR A 153 61.01 -33.54 14.73
#